data_AF-A0A1G9DP87-F1
#
_entry.id   AF-A0A1G9DP87-F1
#
_cell.length_a   1.000
_cell.length_b   1.000
_cell.length_c   1.000
_cell.angle_alpha   90.00
_cell.angle_beta   90.00
_cell.angle_gamma   90.00
#
_symmetry.space_group_name_H-M   'P 1'
#
loop_
_entity.id
_entity.type
_entity.pdbx_description
1 polymer ?
#
loop_
_entity_poly.entity_id
_entity_poly.type
_entity_poly.pdbx_seq_one_letter_code
_entity_poly.pdbx_strand_id
1 'polypeptide(L)'
;MLTPPSIPLPPELLHRKPGTVTTAQVMLWLQFSFLICCGAGTGLIGVFWTSVDFGDFAFDTDLTDVIEDLAALVILVVVATILVVILYGVLAVKIGAGRRWAQVVTILVMLATIVVGFLGLYTGFKTDDEAGAAVDGSRLIWTLLGLSMPLVTLLCLFTGSANQWFRQKGREPLRDVPPQVPQYRPY
;
A
#
# COMPACT_ATOMS: atom_id res chain seq x y z
N MET A 1 -5.44 -23.06 50.77
CA MET A 1 -6.03 -22.01 49.93
C MET A 1 -6.15 -22.56 48.51
N LEU A 2 -7.35 -22.91 48.07
CA LEU A 2 -7.61 -23.35 46.70
C LEU A 2 -7.87 -22.08 45.88
N THR A 3 -6.96 -21.74 44.97
CA THR A 3 -7.21 -20.70 43.96
C THR A 3 -8.36 -21.18 43.07
N PRO A 4 -9.45 -20.40 42.93
CA PRO A 4 -10.52 -20.78 42.02
C PRO A 4 -9.96 -20.84 40.59
N PRO A 5 -10.44 -21.78 39.75
CA PRO A 5 -10.00 -21.88 38.37
C PRO A 5 -10.28 -20.55 37.68
N SER A 6 -9.22 -19.87 37.24
CA SER A 6 -9.32 -18.66 36.44
C SER A 6 -9.88 -19.06 35.07
N ILE A 7 -11.21 -19.09 34.95
CA ILE A 7 -11.86 -19.17 33.64
C ILE A 7 -11.35 -17.96 32.86
N PRO A 8 -10.64 -18.16 31.73
CA PRO A 8 -10.19 -17.03 30.93
C PRO A 8 -11.44 -16.28 30.47
N LEU A 9 -11.64 -15.07 31.02
CA LEU A 9 -12.71 -14.20 30.60
C LEU A 9 -12.61 -14.01 29.09
N PRO A 10 -13.73 -14.09 28.35
CA PRO A 10 -13.72 -13.87 26.91
C PRO A 10 -13.07 -12.50 26.63
N PRO A 11 -12.17 -12.41 25.63
CA PRO A 11 -11.42 -11.19 25.37
C PRO A 11 -12.40 -10.03 25.14
N GLU A 12 -12.15 -8.92 25.85
CA GLU A 12 -13.03 -7.75 25.86
C GLU A 12 -13.40 -7.33 24.43
N LEU A 13 -14.71 -7.21 24.17
CA LEU A 13 -15.20 -6.83 22.85
C LEU A 13 -14.76 -5.38 22.56
N LEU A 14 -14.09 -5.15 21.43
CA LEU A 14 -13.73 -3.79 21.03
C LEU A 14 -14.97 -3.07 20.52
N HIS A 15 -15.48 -2.13 21.32
CA HIS A 15 -16.67 -1.34 20.97
C HIS A 15 -16.36 -0.25 19.93
N ARG A 16 -15.09 0.13 19.80
CA ARG A 16 -14.61 1.11 18.84
C ARG A 16 -13.49 0.54 18.00
N LYS A 17 -13.42 1.02 16.75
CA LYS A 17 -12.31 0.73 15.86
C LYS A 17 -11.01 1.26 16.48
N PRO A 18 -9.97 0.42 16.68
CA PRO A 18 -8.72 0.87 17.27
C PRO A 18 -8.01 1.87 16.35
N GLY A 19 -7.30 2.83 16.96
CA GLY A 19 -6.58 3.88 16.25
C GLY A 19 -5.59 3.34 15.22
N THR A 20 -4.92 2.22 15.51
CA THR A 20 -3.94 1.57 14.61
C THR A 20 -4.58 1.08 13.30
N VAL A 21 -5.79 0.52 13.35
CA VAL A 21 -6.54 0.10 12.14
C VAL A 21 -7.09 1.32 11.39
N THR A 22 -7.35 2.43 12.08
CA THR A 22 -7.68 3.71 11.44
C THR A 22 -6.47 4.30 10.73
N THR A 23 -5.31 4.34 11.37
CA THR A 23 -4.06 4.78 10.75
C THR A 23 -3.72 3.92 9.55
N ALA A 24 -3.77 2.59 9.65
CA ALA A 24 -3.52 1.69 8.52
C ALA A 24 -4.49 1.93 7.35
N GLN A 25 -5.77 2.18 7.65
CA GLN A 25 -6.76 2.52 6.61
C GLN A 25 -6.45 3.87 5.94
N VAL A 26 -6.06 4.89 6.73
CA VAL A 26 -5.69 6.20 6.19
C VAL A 26 -4.43 6.08 5.33
N MET A 27 -3.43 5.31 5.77
CA MET A 27 -2.20 5.08 5.00
C MET A 27 -2.50 4.38 3.68
N LEU A 28 -3.43 3.40 3.64
CA LEU A 28 -3.87 2.79 2.40
C LEU A 28 -4.57 3.80 1.46
N TRP A 29 -5.38 4.71 1.99
CA TRP A 29 -5.99 5.77 1.19
C TRP A 29 -4.96 6.77 0.65
N LEU A 30 -3.95 7.11 1.45
CA LEU A 30 -2.86 7.97 1.00
C LEU A 30 -2.05 7.27 -0.11
N GLN A 31 -1.74 5.99 0.05
CA GLN A 31 -1.07 5.20 -0.98
C GLN A 31 -1.90 5.07 -2.25
N PHE A 32 -3.22 4.87 -2.12
CA PHE A 32 -4.17 4.88 -3.23
C PHE A 32 -4.12 6.21 -3.99
N SER A 33 -4.25 7.34 -3.29
CA SER A 33 -4.20 8.67 -3.90
C SER A 33 -2.84 8.95 -4.54
N PHE A 34 -1.75 8.53 -3.88
CA PHE A 34 -0.40 8.68 -4.41
C PHE A 34 -0.20 7.88 -5.69
N LEU A 35 -0.66 6.63 -5.75
CA LEU A 35 -0.60 5.81 -6.97
C LEU A 35 -1.44 6.39 -8.11
N ILE A 36 -2.59 7.00 -7.82
CA ILE A 36 -3.38 7.69 -8.84
C ILE A 36 -2.62 8.92 -9.35
N CYS A 37 -2.20 9.81 -8.45
CA CYS A 37 -1.56 11.06 -8.83
C CYS A 37 -0.20 10.84 -9.52
N CYS A 38 0.65 10.01 -8.91
CA CYS A 38 2.01 9.79 -9.38
C CYS A 38 2.09 8.63 -10.38
N GLY A 39 1.41 7.51 -10.13
CA GLY A 39 1.49 6.33 -11.01
C GLY A 39 0.67 6.48 -12.29
N ALA A 40 -0.64 6.71 -12.17
CA ALA A 40 -1.49 6.90 -13.36
C ALA A 40 -1.17 8.21 -14.08
N GLY A 41 -0.84 9.29 -13.34
CA GLY A 41 -0.44 10.57 -13.92
C GLY A 41 0.83 10.49 -14.76
N THR A 42 1.93 9.93 -14.23
CA THR A 42 3.17 9.79 -15.00
C THR A 42 3.05 8.75 -16.12
N GLY A 43 2.32 7.65 -15.88
CA GLY A 43 2.06 6.65 -16.90
C GLY A 43 1.26 7.20 -18.09
N LEU A 44 0.20 7.97 -17.83
CA LEU A 44 -0.59 8.62 -18.89
C LEU A 44 0.24 9.65 -19.66
N ILE A 45 1.04 10.48 -18.99
CA ILE A 45 1.94 11.42 -19.67
C ILE A 45 2.95 10.65 -20.55
N GLY A 46 3.48 9.53 -20.06
CA GLY A 46 4.37 8.65 -20.83
C GLY A 46 3.70 8.05 -22.06
N VAL A 47 2.46 7.58 -21.95
CA VAL A 47 1.68 7.11 -23.12
C VAL A 47 1.44 8.25 -24.09
N PHE A 48 1.03 9.42 -23.61
CA PHE A 48 0.78 10.58 -24.47
C PHE A 48 2.04 10.99 -25.25
N TRP A 49 3.20 11.06 -24.58
CA TRP A 49 4.48 11.41 -25.22
C TRP A 49 4.98 10.36 -26.21
N THR A 50 4.76 9.07 -25.93
CA THR A 50 5.12 7.98 -26.86
C THR A 50 4.15 7.85 -28.03
N SER A 51 2.92 8.36 -27.89
CA SER A 51 1.91 8.41 -28.96
C SER A 51 1.97 9.65 -29.85
N VAL A 52 2.83 10.63 -29.54
CA VAL A 52 3.09 11.75 -30.46
C VAL A 52 3.91 11.21 -31.62
N ASP A 53 3.30 11.19 -32.80
CA ASP A 53 3.94 10.73 -34.04
C ASP A 53 5.08 11.70 -34.41
N PHE A 54 6.32 11.27 -34.14
CA PHE A 54 7.52 11.95 -34.61
C PHE A 54 7.84 11.62 -36.08
N GLY A 55 6.94 10.97 -36.82
CA GLY A 55 7.13 10.58 -38.22
C GLY A 55 7.43 11.73 -39.19
N ASP A 56 7.13 12.98 -38.84
CA ASP A 56 7.55 14.17 -39.60
C ASP A 56 9.03 14.55 -39.37
N PHE A 57 9.71 13.94 -38.39
CA PHE A 57 11.15 13.99 -38.21
C PHE A 57 11.74 12.68 -38.72
N ALA A 58 12.32 12.72 -39.92
CA ALA A 58 12.95 11.57 -40.57
C ALA A 58 13.98 10.88 -39.65
N PHE A 59 13.54 9.85 -38.94
CA PHE A 59 14.36 9.00 -38.10
C PHE A 59 14.18 7.54 -38.54
N ASP A 60 15.30 6.82 -38.56
CA ASP A 60 15.49 5.46 -39.08
C ASP A 60 14.50 4.44 -38.48
N THR A 61 14.26 3.36 -39.22
CA THR A 61 13.29 2.29 -38.90
C THR A 61 13.57 1.60 -37.55
N ASP A 62 14.82 1.62 -37.08
CA ASP A 62 15.22 1.12 -35.75
C ASP A 62 14.59 1.92 -34.59
N LEU A 63 14.22 3.19 -34.78
CA LEU A 63 13.56 3.97 -33.74
C LEU A 63 12.08 3.60 -33.57
N THR A 64 11.43 3.15 -34.64
CA THR A 64 9.99 2.84 -34.61
C THR A 64 9.70 1.59 -33.79
N ASP A 65 10.51 0.53 -33.95
CA ASP A 65 10.38 -0.72 -33.17
C ASP A 65 10.65 -0.48 -31.67
N VAL A 66 11.64 0.36 -31.34
CA VAL A 66 11.95 0.74 -29.94
C VAL A 66 10.80 1.55 -29.30
N ILE A 67 10.13 2.40 -30.07
CA ILE A 67 8.98 3.19 -29.60
C ILE A 67 7.76 2.30 -29.37
N GLU A 68 7.50 1.31 -30.23
CA GLU A 68 6.38 0.37 -30.07
C GLU A 68 6.56 -0.51 -28.82
N ASP A 69 7.76 -1.06 -28.60
CA ASP A 69 8.07 -1.84 -27.40
C ASP A 69 7.98 -1.00 -26.12
N LEU A 70 8.42 0.26 -26.17
CA LEU A 70 8.28 1.19 -25.06
C LEU A 70 6.81 1.52 -24.78
N ALA A 71 6.00 1.78 -25.81
CA ALA A 71 4.57 2.06 -25.66
C ALA A 71 3.83 0.86 -25.06
N ALA A 72 4.11 -0.36 -25.52
CA ALA A 72 3.54 -1.59 -24.97
C ALA A 72 3.91 -1.77 -23.49
N LEU A 73 5.18 -1.52 -23.14
CA LEU A 73 5.64 -1.56 -21.74
C LEU A 73 4.92 -0.52 -20.88
N VAL A 74 4.79 0.72 -21.35
CA VAL A 74 4.10 1.80 -20.62
C VAL A 74 2.63 1.46 -20.42
N ILE A 75 1.93 0.95 -21.45
CA ILE A 75 0.53 0.51 -21.32
C ILE A 75 0.41 -0.59 -20.27
N LEU A 76 1.31 -1.59 -20.29
CA LEU A 76 1.32 -2.66 -19.31
C LEU A 76 1.52 -2.12 -17.88
N VAL A 77 2.42 -1.16 -17.70
CA VAL A 77 2.65 -0.49 -16.40
C VAL A 77 1.41 0.29 -15.95
N VAL A 78 0.74 1.01 -16.85
CA VAL A 78 -0.49 1.75 -16.54
C VAL A 78 -1.60 0.79 -16.11
N VAL A 79 -1.82 -0.29 -16.86
CA VAL A 79 -2.84 -1.30 -16.52
C VAL A 79 -2.53 -1.95 -15.18
N ALA A 80 -1.27 -2.34 -14.93
CA ALA A 80 -0.85 -2.88 -13.65
C ALA A 80 -1.08 -1.88 -12.50
N THR A 81 -0.78 -0.60 -12.73
CA THR A 81 -1.01 0.48 -11.75
C THR A 81 -2.49 0.62 -11.42
N ILE A 82 -3.38 0.61 -12.42
CA ILE A 82 -4.84 0.67 -12.21
C ILE A 82 -5.32 -0.52 -11.37
N LEU A 83 -4.84 -1.73 -11.65
CA LEU A 83 -5.19 -2.92 -10.86
C LEU A 83 -4.76 -2.79 -9.41
N VAL A 84 -3.55 -2.26 -9.15
CA VAL A 84 -3.04 -2.02 -7.79
C VAL A 84 -3.86 -0.94 -7.08
N VAL A 85 -4.25 0.13 -7.77
CA VAL A 85 -5.13 1.18 -7.25
C VAL A 85 -6.47 0.60 -6.82
N ILE A 86 -7.11 -0.20 -7.67
CA ILE A 86 -8.38 -0.87 -7.34
C ILE A 86 -8.21 -1.76 -6.12
N LEU A 87 -7.12 -2.55 -6.07
CA LEU A 87 -6.81 -3.41 -4.93
C LEU A 87 -6.68 -2.59 -3.63
N TYR A 88 -5.96 -1.47 -3.65
CA TYR A 88 -5.81 -0.59 -2.47
C TYR A 88 -7.14 -0.01 -2.00
N GLY A 89 -8.00 0.44 -2.92
CA GLY A 89 -9.35 0.89 -2.58
C GLY A 89 -10.18 -0.21 -1.89
N VAL A 90 -10.17 -1.43 -2.45
CA VAL A 90 -10.86 -2.58 -1.86
C VAL A 90 -10.30 -2.92 -0.47
N LEU A 91 -8.98 -2.97 -0.33
CA LEU A 91 -8.32 -3.28 0.95
C LEU A 91 -8.61 -2.22 2.01
N ALA A 92 -8.58 -0.93 1.66
CA ALA A 92 -8.87 0.16 2.60
C ALA A 92 -10.28 0.03 3.19
N VAL A 93 -11.28 -0.27 2.35
CA VAL A 93 -12.66 -0.49 2.79
C VAL A 93 -12.78 -1.75 3.66
N LYS A 94 -12.15 -2.86 3.25
CA LYS A 94 -12.28 -4.15 3.94
C LYS A 94 -11.49 -4.23 5.24
N ILE A 95 -10.38 -3.49 5.37
CA ILE A 95 -9.68 -3.28 6.64
C ILE A 95 -10.58 -2.53 7.64
N GLY A 96 -11.28 -1.49 7.18
CA GLY A 96 -12.25 -0.77 8.01
C GLY A 96 -13.39 -1.65 8.53
N ALA A 97 -13.79 -2.66 7.75
CA ALA A 97 -14.78 -3.66 8.16
C ALA A 97 -14.22 -4.74 9.12
N GLY A 98 -12.90 -4.88 9.22
CA GLY A 98 -12.22 -5.89 10.06
C GLY A 98 -12.23 -7.30 9.49
N ARG A 99 -12.21 -7.44 8.16
CA ARG A 99 -12.08 -8.75 7.50
C ARG A 99 -10.64 -9.27 7.62
N ARG A 100 -10.46 -10.49 8.14
CA ARG A 100 -9.12 -11.11 8.31
C ARG A 100 -8.35 -11.27 6.99
N TRP A 101 -9.02 -11.66 5.92
CA TRP A 101 -8.36 -11.82 4.62
C TRP A 101 -7.77 -10.49 4.13
N ALA A 102 -8.43 -9.36 4.41
CA ALA A 102 -7.93 -8.03 4.04
C ALA A 102 -6.68 -7.66 4.82
N GLN A 103 -6.61 -7.99 6.11
CA GLN A 103 -5.38 -7.82 6.90
C GLN A 103 -4.22 -8.60 6.29
N VAL A 104 -4.42 -9.88 5.99
CA VAL A 104 -3.37 -10.76 5.45
C VAL A 104 -2.91 -10.28 4.08
N VAL A 105 -3.84 -9.98 3.18
CA VAL A 105 -3.49 -9.49 1.84
C VAL A 105 -2.77 -8.15 1.93
N THR A 106 -3.19 -7.21 2.78
CA THR A 106 -2.46 -5.97 2.97
C THR A 106 -1.05 -6.21 3.49
N ILE A 107 -0.84 -7.11 4.46
CA ILE A 107 0.50 -7.45 4.95
C ILE A 107 1.38 -7.99 3.81
N LEU A 108 0.86 -8.94 3.02
CA LEU A 108 1.60 -9.52 1.90
C LEU A 108 1.98 -8.46 0.86
N VAL A 109 1.03 -7.58 0.51
CA VAL A 109 1.28 -6.53 -0.48
C VAL A 109 2.29 -5.50 0.06
N MET A 110 2.19 -5.06 1.32
CA MET A 110 3.15 -4.12 1.88
C MET A 110 4.56 -4.72 1.97
N LEU A 111 4.68 -6.00 2.31
CA LEU A 111 5.96 -6.71 2.28
C LEU A 111 6.51 -6.80 0.86
N ALA A 112 5.68 -7.15 -0.12
CA ALA A 112 6.08 -7.17 -1.52
C ALA A 112 6.56 -5.80 -2.01
N THR A 113 5.84 -4.72 -1.67
CA THR A 113 6.24 -3.34 -2.02
C THR A 113 7.59 -2.97 -1.40
N ILE A 114 7.85 -3.39 -0.17
CA ILE A 114 9.15 -3.18 0.49
C ILE A 114 10.26 -3.94 -0.24
N VAL A 115 10.06 -5.23 -0.52
CA VAL A 115 11.04 -6.06 -1.23
C VAL A 115 11.33 -5.50 -2.63
N VAL A 116 10.29 -5.14 -3.39
CA VAL A 116 10.43 -4.54 -4.72
C VAL A 116 11.12 -3.18 -4.63
N GLY A 117 10.81 -2.35 -3.64
CA GLY A 117 11.48 -1.05 -3.44
C GLY A 117 12.97 -1.20 -3.14
N PHE A 118 13.35 -2.16 -2.30
CA PHE A 118 14.77 -2.46 -2.03
C PHE A 118 15.49 -3.08 -3.22
N LEU A 119 14.83 -3.97 -3.97
CA LEU A 119 15.38 -4.52 -5.22
C LEU A 119 15.59 -3.43 -6.27
N GLY A 120 14.65 -2.47 -6.38
CA GLY A 120 14.77 -1.30 -7.23
C GLY A 120 15.97 -0.43 -6.87
N LEU A 121 16.19 -0.17 -5.57
CA LEU A 121 17.40 0.51 -5.11
C LEU A 121 18.66 -0.28 -5.47
N TYR A 122 18.71 -1.57 -5.16
CA TYR A 122 19.89 -2.41 -5.40
C TYR A 122 20.28 -2.49 -6.88
N THR A 123 19.29 -2.65 -7.76
CA THR A 123 19.49 -2.71 -9.21
C THR A 123 19.82 -1.34 -9.79
N GLY A 124 19.15 -0.28 -9.32
CA GLY A 124 19.42 1.10 -9.74
C GLY A 124 20.79 1.64 -9.33
N PHE A 125 21.43 1.06 -8.31
CA PHE A 125 22.84 1.37 -7.97
C PHE A 125 23.86 0.53 -8.75
N LYS A 126 23.44 -0.57 -9.40
CA LYS A 126 24.32 -1.45 -10.17
C LYS A 126 24.50 -1.03 -11.62
N THR A 127 23.60 -0.23 -12.17
CA THR A 127 23.67 0.23 -13.56
C THR A 127 24.76 1.26 -13.79
N ASP A 128 25.24 1.91 -12.73
CA ASP A 128 26.35 2.84 -12.79
C ASP A 128 27.65 2.05 -12.55
N ASP A 129 28.23 1.51 -13.63
CA ASP A 129 29.53 0.79 -13.63
C ASP A 129 30.74 1.68 -13.21
N GLU A 130 30.49 2.84 -12.61
CA GLU A 130 31.51 3.69 -12.01
C GLU A 130 31.71 3.30 -10.54
N ALA A 131 32.69 2.42 -10.31
CA ALA A 131 33.18 2.11 -8.97
C ALA A 131 33.67 3.41 -8.27
N GLY A 132 32.79 4.02 -7.46
CA GLY A 132 33.06 5.28 -6.75
C GLY A 132 32.13 6.44 -7.08
N ALA A 133 31.13 6.26 -7.96
CA ALA A 133 30.11 7.29 -8.19
C ALA A 133 29.35 7.61 -6.90
N ALA A 134 29.15 8.91 -6.64
CA ALA A 134 28.39 9.36 -5.49
C ALA A 134 26.96 8.79 -5.58
N VAL A 135 26.56 7.99 -4.58
CA VAL A 135 25.20 7.48 -4.46
C VAL A 135 24.25 8.65 -4.61
N ASP A 136 23.39 8.62 -5.64
CA ASP A 136 22.38 9.64 -5.86
C ASP A 136 21.42 9.64 -4.66
N GLY A 137 21.71 10.52 -3.69
CA GLY A 137 20.98 10.62 -2.44
C GLY A 137 19.52 10.96 -2.66
N SER A 138 19.18 11.57 -3.80
CA SER A 138 17.80 11.87 -4.15
C SER A 138 16.97 10.60 -4.36
N ARG A 139 17.49 9.61 -5.12
CA ARG A 139 16.84 8.31 -5.32
C ARG A 139 16.64 7.58 -3.99
N LEU A 140 17.66 7.56 -3.14
CA LEU A 140 17.58 6.96 -1.82
C LEU A 140 16.50 7.62 -0.96
N ILE A 141 16.47 8.96 -0.90
CA ILE A 141 15.48 9.71 -0.11
C ILE A 141 14.06 9.46 -0.64
N TRP A 142 13.86 9.51 -1.96
CA TRP A 142 12.54 9.29 -2.57
C TRP A 142 12.04 7.86 -2.36
N THR A 143 12.92 6.86 -2.47
CA THR A 143 12.51 5.47 -2.20
C THR A 143 12.22 5.25 -0.72
N LEU A 144 13.04 5.77 0.19
CA LEU A 144 12.76 5.68 1.63
C LEU A 144 11.46 6.39 2.01
N LEU A 145 11.18 7.55 1.41
CA LEU A 145 9.92 8.27 1.58
C LEU A 145 8.74 7.43 1.06
N GLY A 146 8.87 6.81 -0.12
CA GLY A 146 7.86 5.92 -0.68
C GLY A 146 7.62 4.67 0.19
N LEU A 147 8.67 4.11 0.78
CA LEU A 147 8.61 2.94 1.66
C LEU A 147 8.08 3.25 3.07
N SER A 148 8.09 4.52 3.48
CA SER A 148 7.60 4.93 4.80
C SER A 148 6.12 4.58 5.03
N MET A 149 5.27 4.76 4.01
CA MET A 149 3.84 4.45 4.13
C MET A 149 3.56 2.95 4.27
N PRO A 150 4.14 2.05 3.45
CA PRO A 150 4.06 0.60 3.67
C PRO A 150 4.55 0.15 5.05
N LEU A 151 5.68 0.70 5.52
CA LEU A 151 6.25 0.36 6.83
C LEU A 151 5.32 0.74 7.98
N VAL A 152 4.80 1.97 7.98
CA VAL A 152 3.83 2.42 8.99
C VAL A 152 2.57 1.58 8.95
N THR A 153 2.09 1.23 7.75
CA THR A 153 0.91 0.37 7.57
C THR A 153 1.14 -1.02 8.20
N LEU A 154 2.29 -1.65 7.95
CA LEU A 154 2.65 -2.94 8.55
C LEU A 154 2.72 -2.87 10.06
N LEU A 155 3.45 -1.89 10.60
CA LEU A 155 3.59 -1.72 12.05
C LEU A 155 2.22 -1.58 12.72
N CYS A 156 1.31 -0.80 12.13
CA CYS A 156 -0.05 -0.65 12.63
C CYS A 156 -0.83 -1.98 12.63
N LEU A 157 -0.69 -2.79 11.58
CA LEU A 157 -1.40 -4.07 11.45
C LEU A 157 -0.84 -5.19 12.33
N PHE A 158 0.40 -5.10 12.78
CA PHE A 158 1.00 -6.04 13.72
C PHE A 158 0.69 -5.72 15.19
N THR A 159 0.09 -4.57 15.48
CA THR A 159 -0.28 -4.22 16.87
C THR A 159 -1.31 -5.18 17.46
N GLY A 160 -1.21 -5.44 18.77
CA GLY A 160 -2.13 -6.33 19.48
C GLY A 160 -3.60 -5.90 19.36
N SER A 161 -3.86 -4.58 19.35
CA SER A 161 -5.20 -4.00 19.17
C SER A 161 -5.76 -4.25 17.76
N ALA A 162 -4.95 -4.17 16.72
CA ALA A 162 -5.36 -4.52 15.36
C ALA A 162 -5.67 -6.02 15.27
N ASN A 163 -4.81 -6.88 15.82
CA ASN A 163 -5.04 -8.33 15.83
C ASN A 163 -6.33 -8.70 16.57
N GLN A 164 -6.63 -8.06 17.71
CA GLN A 164 -7.89 -8.27 18.42
C GLN A 164 -9.11 -7.85 17.57
N TRP A 165 -9.04 -6.71 16.89
CA TRP A 165 -10.09 -6.22 15.99
C TRP A 165 -10.41 -7.22 14.87
N PHE A 166 -9.39 -7.72 14.15
CA PHE A 166 -9.58 -8.70 13.09
C PHE A 166 -9.97 -10.08 13.64
N ARG A 167 -9.53 -10.44 14.86
CA ARG A 167 -9.95 -11.69 15.50
C ARG A 167 -11.44 -11.69 15.83
N GLN A 168 -11.98 -10.54 16.23
CA GLN A 168 -13.40 -10.32 16.54
C GLN A 168 -14.28 -10.11 15.30
N LYS A 169 -13.75 -10.25 14.06
CA LYS A 169 -14.46 -9.96 12.80
C LYS A 169 -14.90 -8.49 12.67
N GLY A 170 -14.18 -7.59 13.34
CA GLY A 170 -14.38 -6.14 13.26
C GLY A 170 -15.76 -5.66 13.66
N ARG A 171 -16.50 -5.11 12.69
CA ARG A 171 -17.83 -4.51 12.93
C ARG A 171 -18.97 -5.51 13.00
N GLU A 172 -18.77 -6.74 12.56
CA GLU A 172 -19.83 -7.77 12.55
C GLU A 172 -20.48 -7.98 13.93
N PRO A 173 -19.74 -8.21 15.03
CA PRO A 173 -20.35 -8.42 16.34
C PRO A 173 -21.04 -7.18 16.93
N LEU A 174 -20.78 -5.98 16.37
CA LEU A 174 -21.38 -4.72 16.83
C LEU A 174 -22.71 -4.42 16.14
N ARG A 175 -23.11 -5.18 15.11
CA ARG A 175 -24.38 -4.97 14.39
C ARG A 175 -25.60 -5.30 15.23
N ASP A 176 -25.46 -6.30 16.10
CA ASP A 176 -26.55 -6.83 16.92
C ASP A 176 -26.58 -6.21 18.33
N VAL A 177 -25.62 -5.34 18.64
CA VAL A 177 -25.54 -4.65 19.93
C VAL A 177 -26.26 -3.31 19.80
N PRO A 178 -27.24 -3.00 20.68
CA PRO A 178 -27.89 -1.70 20.68
C PRO A 178 -26.85 -0.59 20.86
N PRO A 179 -27.03 0.59 20.24
CA PRO A 179 -26.08 1.68 20.32
C PRO A 179 -25.84 2.05 21.79
N GLN A 180 -24.67 1.67 22.32
CA GLN A 180 -24.31 2.03 23.68
C GLN A 180 -24.04 3.53 23.72
N VAL A 181 -24.72 4.21 24.65
CA VAL A 181 -24.50 5.63 24.94
C VAL A 181 -23.00 5.81 25.21
N PRO A 182 -22.30 6.76 24.57
CA PRO A 182 -20.88 6.95 24.79
C PRO A 182 -20.66 7.20 26.29
N GLN A 183 -20.08 6.23 26.99
CA GLN A 183 -19.50 6.45 28.32
C GLN A 183 -18.28 7.34 28.11
N TYR A 184 -18.51 8.65 28.03
CA TYR A 184 -17.47 9.63 28.29
C TYR A 184 -16.98 9.34 29.71
N ARG A 185 -15.82 8.72 29.84
CA ARG A 185 -15.06 8.85 31.09
C ARG A 185 -14.54 10.29 31.10
N PRO A 186 -14.99 11.16 32.03
CA PRO A 186 -14.27 12.40 32.27
C PRO A 186 -12.85 12.01 32.71
N TYR A 187 -11.87 12.50 31.97
CA TYR A 187 -10.48 12.53 32.42
C TYR A 187 -10.34 13.59 33.50
#